data_AF-A0A7J8P7L4-F1
#
_entry.id   AF-A0A7J8P7L4-F1
#
_cell.length_a   1.000
_cell.length_b   1.000
_cell.length_c   1.000
_cell.angle_alpha   90.00
_cell.angle_beta   90.00
_cell.angle_gamma   90.00
#
_symmetry.space_group_name_H-M   'P 1'
#
loop_
_entity.id
_entity.type
_entity.pdbx_description
1 polymer ?
#
loop_
_entity_poly.entity_id
_entity_poly.type
_entity_poly.pdbx_seq_one_letter_code
_entity_poly.pdbx_strand_id
1 'polypeptide(L)'
;MTEDGKTWQSDVLEIQGHRLRGGPQMIQLSLDGKRLYVTNSVFSTMDRQFYPELVEKEPDGPCLAHEMRYPGGDCSSDIWIQNI
;
A
#
# COMPACT_ATOMS: atom_id res chain seq x y z
N MET A 1 1.87 16.33 -11.62
CA MET A 1 0.93 16.36 -12.75
C MET A 1 1.75 16.60 -14.00
N THR A 2 1.58 15.80 -15.05
CA THR A 2 2.15 16.09 -16.37
C THR A 2 1.43 17.28 -17.00
N GLU A 3 2.00 17.86 -18.05
CA GLU A 3 1.40 18.99 -18.79
C GLU A 3 -0.02 18.67 -19.31
N ASP A 4 -0.32 17.39 -19.53
CA ASP A 4 -1.63 16.90 -19.97
C ASP A 4 -2.66 16.70 -18.84
N GLY A 5 -2.34 17.10 -17.61
CA GLY A 5 -3.21 16.92 -16.44
C GLY A 5 -3.30 15.48 -15.92
N LYS A 6 -2.47 14.56 -16.42
CA LYS A 6 -2.38 13.18 -15.92
C LYS A 6 -1.41 13.11 -14.75
N THR A 7 -1.61 12.15 -13.84
CA THR A 7 -0.60 11.90 -12.81
C THR A 7 0.58 11.15 -13.37
N TRP A 8 1.79 11.63 -13.03
CA TRP A 8 3.04 10.99 -13.42
C TRP A 8 3.42 9.96 -12.36
N GLN A 9 3.71 8.74 -12.78
CA GLN A 9 4.29 7.66 -11.99
C GLN A 9 5.35 6.99 -12.88
N SER A 10 6.55 6.74 -12.36
CA SER A 10 7.69 6.34 -13.20
C SER A 10 7.47 4.98 -13.88
N ASP A 11 6.72 4.07 -13.26
CA ASP A 11 6.30 2.79 -13.83
C ASP A 11 4.97 2.34 -13.20
N VAL A 12 3.88 2.34 -13.98
CA VAL A 12 2.60 1.76 -13.53
C VAL A 12 2.62 0.28 -13.85
N LEU A 13 2.96 -0.53 -12.84
CA LEU A 13 3.02 -1.99 -12.98
C LEU A 13 1.62 -2.58 -13.08
N GLU A 14 1.44 -3.57 -13.95
CA GLU A 14 0.24 -4.40 -14.01
C GLU A 14 0.56 -5.81 -13.51
N ILE A 15 -0.11 -6.25 -12.45
CA ILE A 15 0.03 -7.59 -11.89
C ILE A 15 -1.35 -8.25 -11.90
N GLN A 16 -1.47 -9.44 -12.50
CA GLN A 16 -2.73 -10.20 -12.54
C GLN A 16 -3.92 -9.36 -13.04
N GLY A 17 -3.71 -8.51 -14.04
CA GLY A 17 -4.74 -7.61 -14.59
C GLY A 17 -5.07 -6.38 -13.73
N HIS A 18 -4.35 -6.15 -12.63
CA HIS A 18 -4.52 -4.99 -11.75
C HIS A 18 -3.37 -4.00 -11.94
N ARG A 19 -3.70 -2.77 -12.31
CA ARG A 19 -2.74 -1.66 -12.39
C ARG A 19 -2.45 -1.12 -11.00
N LEU A 20 -1.19 -1.18 -10.57
CA LEU A 20 -0.74 -0.71 -9.27
C LEU A 20 -0.43 0.79 -9.35
N ARG A 21 -1.39 1.60 -8.90
CA ARG A 21 -1.23 3.04 -8.70
C ARG A 21 -0.77 3.34 -7.28
N GLY A 22 -0.11 4.48 -7.09
CA GLY A 22 0.49 4.83 -5.82
C GLY A 22 1.91 4.28 -5.68
N GLY A 23 2.46 4.41 -4.49
CA GLY A 23 3.76 3.84 -4.11
C GLY A 23 3.60 2.87 -2.94
N PRO A 24 4.61 2.03 -2.68
CA PRO A 24 4.62 1.19 -1.48
C PRO A 24 4.55 2.07 -0.22
N GLN A 25 3.64 1.75 0.69
CA GLN A 25 3.36 2.53 1.89
C GLN A 25 3.66 1.73 3.16
N MET A 26 2.74 0.88 3.62
CA MET A 26 3.03 -0.04 4.73
C MET A 26 3.52 -1.36 4.18
N ILE A 27 4.42 -1.97 4.93
CA ILE A 27 5.05 -3.24 4.61
C ILE A 27 4.96 -4.14 5.84
N GLN A 28 4.45 -5.35 5.67
CA GLN A 28 4.33 -6.33 6.73
C GLN A 28 5.02 -7.64 6.34
N LEU A 29 5.98 -8.07 7.17
CA LEU A 29 6.73 -9.32 6.99
C LEU A 29 6.17 -10.41 7.92
N SER A 30 6.00 -11.62 7.38
CA SER A 30 5.63 -12.78 8.17
C SER A 30 6.73 -13.16 9.17
N LEU A 31 6.34 -13.77 10.31
CA LEU A 31 7.29 -14.20 11.34
C LEU A 31 8.33 -15.22 10.83
N ASP A 32 7.97 -16.04 9.85
CA ASP A 32 8.89 -16.98 9.20
C ASP A 32 9.82 -16.33 8.15
N GLY A 33 9.65 -15.03 7.89
CA GLY A 33 10.43 -14.25 6.93
C GLY A 33 10.17 -14.56 5.46
N LYS A 34 9.17 -15.39 5.13
CA LYS A 34 8.95 -15.88 3.74
C LYS A 34 7.97 -15.05 2.93
N ARG A 35 7.18 -14.17 3.55
CA ARG A 35 6.11 -13.42 2.89
C ARG A 35 6.16 -11.95 3.28
N LEU A 36 6.18 -11.09 2.27
CA LEU A 36 6.13 -9.65 2.40
C LEU A 36 4.85 -9.14 1.74
N TYR A 37 4.00 -8.47 2.50
CA TYR A 37 2.83 -7.77 1.95
C TYR A 37 3.05 -6.27 2.01
N VAL A 38 2.50 -5.58 1.02
CA VAL A 38 2.69 -4.15 0.83
C VAL A 38 1.35 -3.52 0.48
N THR A 39 1.03 -2.41 1.14
CA THR A 39 -0.11 -1.55 0.80
C THR A 39 0.36 -0.31 0.04
N ASN A 40 -0.57 0.41 -0.59
CA ASN A 40 -0.26 1.53 -1.48
C ASN A 40 -1.01 2.83 -1.13
N SER A 41 -1.71 2.89 0.00
CA SER A 41 -2.49 4.05 0.43
C SER A 41 -1.93 4.62 1.74
N VAL A 42 -1.73 5.94 1.78
CA VAL A 42 -1.22 6.63 2.98
C VAL A 42 -2.39 7.20 3.78
N PHE A 43 -3.10 8.13 3.17
CA PHE A 43 -4.17 8.90 3.78
C PHE A 43 -4.97 9.54 2.65
N SER A 44 -6.30 9.48 2.71
CA SER A 44 -7.16 9.78 1.58
C SER A 44 -6.98 11.18 0.97
N THR A 45 -6.60 12.20 1.75
CA THR A 45 -6.31 13.54 1.22
C THR A 45 -4.98 13.59 0.47
N MET A 46 -3.95 12.91 0.97
CA MET A 46 -2.65 12.80 0.30
C MET A 46 -2.76 11.94 -0.95
N ASP A 47 -3.45 10.79 -0.86
CA ASP A 47 -3.67 9.91 -2.00
C ASP A 47 -4.42 10.65 -3.11
N ARG A 48 -5.43 11.47 -2.77
CA ARG A 48 -6.13 12.31 -3.76
C ARG A 48 -5.21 13.36 -4.40
N GLN A 49 -4.25 13.90 -3.65
CA GLN A 49 -3.32 14.92 -4.16
C GLN A 49 -2.25 14.32 -5.08
N PHE A 50 -1.67 13.18 -4.71
CA PHE A 50 -0.55 12.56 -5.42
C PHE A 50 -0.99 11.51 -6.43
N TYR A 51 -2.07 10.79 -6.15
CA TYR A 51 -2.60 9.66 -6.92
C TYR A 51 -4.14 9.71 -7.01
N PRO A 52 -4.74 10.74 -7.62
CA PRO A 52 -6.20 10.87 -7.74
C PRO A 52 -6.83 9.63 -8.39
N GLU A 53 -6.18 9.02 -9.39
CA GLU A 53 -6.62 7.78 -10.03
C GLU A 53 -6.70 6.57 -9.06
N LEU A 54 -6.00 6.61 -7.92
CA LEU A 54 -6.11 5.59 -6.86
C LEU A 54 -7.45 5.72 -6.12
N VAL A 55 -8.01 6.93 -6.02
CA VAL A 55 -9.19 7.27 -5.22
C VAL A 55 -10.45 7.47 -6.09
N GLU A 56 -10.30 7.73 -7.38
CA GLU A 56 -11.38 8.12 -8.32
C GLU A 56 -12.57 7.16 -8.40
N LYS A 57 -12.39 5.88 -8.05
CA LYS A 57 -13.45 4.86 -8.14
C LYS A 57 -14.28 4.70 -6.87
N GLU A 58 -13.95 5.39 -5.79
CA GLU A 58 -14.73 5.36 -4.54
C GLU A 58 -16.22 5.72 -4.78
N PRO A 59 -17.18 4.98 -4.19
CA PRO A 59 -17.02 3.92 -3.18
C PRO A 59 -16.77 2.52 -3.79
N ASP A 60 -16.93 2.36 -5.10
CA ASP A 60 -16.81 1.07 -5.80
C ASP A 60 -15.35 0.74 -6.20
N GLY A 61 -14.40 1.55 -5.71
CA GLY A 61 -12.98 1.47 -5.98
C GLY A 61 -12.26 0.48 -5.07
N PRO A 62 -10.97 0.21 -5.34
CA PRO A 62 -10.19 -0.63 -4.43
C PRO A 62 -10.11 0.05 -3.06
N CYS A 63 -10.33 -0.72 -1.98
CA CYS A 63 -10.15 -0.20 -0.63
C CYS A 63 -8.75 0.41 -0.47
N LEU A 64 -8.70 1.60 0.12
CA LEU A 64 -7.49 2.30 0.55
C LEU A 64 -6.86 1.61 1.77
N ALA A 65 -6.32 0.41 1.55
CA ALA A 65 -5.71 -0.39 2.60
C ALA A 65 -4.49 0.33 3.16
N HIS A 66 -4.50 0.56 4.48
CA HIS A 66 -3.40 1.20 5.19
C HIS A 66 -2.50 0.16 5.86
N GLU A 67 -3.04 -0.60 6.80
CA GLU A 67 -2.32 -1.62 7.55
C GLU A 67 -2.92 -3.01 7.33
N MET A 68 -2.06 -4.03 7.33
CA MET A 68 -2.44 -5.43 7.35
C MET A 68 -1.93 -6.09 8.63
N ARG A 69 -2.71 -6.97 9.24
CA ARG A 69 -2.31 -7.75 10.42
C ARG A 69 -2.40 -9.24 10.13
N TYR A 70 -1.33 -9.97 10.41
CA TYR A 70 -1.35 -11.42 10.24
C TYR A 70 -2.07 -12.11 11.40
N PRO A 71 -2.88 -13.15 11.12
CA PRO A 71 -3.37 -14.04 12.16
C PRO A 71 -2.19 -14.68 12.91
N GLY A 72 -2.13 -14.47 14.23
CA GLY A 72 -1.04 -14.98 15.07
C GLY A 72 0.21 -14.09 15.15
N GLY A 73 0.18 -12.90 14.55
CA GLY A 73 1.25 -11.91 14.62
C GLY A 73 2.14 -11.83 13.38
N ASP A 74 2.80 -10.69 13.24
CA ASP A 74 3.78 -10.34 12.22
C ASP A 74 4.93 -9.56 12.85
N CYS A 75 5.97 -9.27 12.07
CA CYS A 75 7.17 -8.60 12.60
C CYS A 75 6.93 -7.19 13.16
N SER A 76 5.72 -6.63 13.03
CA SER A 76 5.35 -5.31 13.54
C SER A 76 4.25 -5.34 14.63
N SER A 77 3.69 -6.51 14.95
CA SER A 77 2.69 -6.63 16.02
C SER A 77 3.31 -6.90 17.38
N ASP A 78 4.46 -7.59 17.42
CA ASP A 78 5.03 -8.12 18.64
C ASP A 78 6.39 -7.52 18.94
N ILE A 79 6.56 -7.08 20.19
CA ILE A 79 7.84 -6.60 20.72
C ILE A 79 8.38 -7.69 21.65
N TRP A 80 9.51 -8.27 21.28
CA TRP A 80 10.19 -9.28 22.10
C TRP A 80 11.20 -8.62 23.03
N ILE A 81 11.02 -8.77 24.34
CA ILE A 81 12.04 -8.38 25.33
C ILE A 81 13.07 -9.50 25.39
N GLN A 82 14.31 -9.21 24.99
CA GLN A 82 15.41 -10.15 25.18
C GLN A 82 15.88 -10.07 26.64
N ASN A 83 15.86 -11.19 27.35
CA ASN A 83 16.55 -11.30 28.62
C ASN A 83 18.05 -11.24 28.35
N ILE A 84 18.65 -10.09 28.70
CA ILE A 84 20.08 -9.92 28.91
C ILE A 84 20.51 -10.48 30.26
#